data_AF-A0A7C5RDS8-F1
#
_entry.id   AF-A0A7C5RDS8-F1
#
_cell.length_a   1.000
_cell.length_b   1.000
_cell.length_c   1.000
_cell.angle_alpha   90.00
_cell.angle_beta   90.00
_cell.angle_gamma   90.00
#
_symmetry.space_group_name_H-M   'P 1'
#
loop_
_entity.id
_entity.type
_entity.pdbx_description
1 polymer ?
#
loop_
_entity_poly.entity_id
_entity_poly.type
_entity_poly.pdbx_seq_one_letter_code
_entity_poly.pdbx_strand_id
1 'polypeptide(L)'
;MADTAAIAAQDMRKLAQTSNPLEVVQNPIVVSVSLGVLGAYLIRKSLYTSRRDLFGWAAKGPDGRIHYYQVGPDGKPDTTKEVSNAYTNRILLNLGGVILGSLLINNKLTEDPMVDYIGLGVAAGSFANLIMAILNID
;
A
#
# COMPACT_ATOMS: atom_id res chain seq x y z
N MET A 1 -1.78 11.09 26.91
CA MET A 1 -0.95 11.26 25.70
C MET A 1 0.50 10.86 25.93
N ALA A 2 1.19 11.35 26.97
CA ALA A 2 2.58 10.95 27.25
C ALA A 2 2.72 9.45 27.62
N ASP A 3 1.80 8.92 28.44
CA ASP A 3 1.89 7.53 28.90
C ASP A 3 1.58 6.50 27.78
N THR A 4 0.60 6.76 26.93
CA THR A 4 0.24 5.88 25.81
C THR A 4 1.35 5.79 24.75
N ALA A 5 1.98 6.93 24.44
CA ALA A 5 3.12 6.97 23.52
C ALA A 5 4.36 6.30 24.11
N ALA A 6 4.57 6.41 25.42
CA ALA A 6 5.66 5.72 26.12
C ALA A 6 5.46 4.19 26.12
N ILE A 7 4.22 3.71 26.33
CA ILE A 7 3.86 2.30 26.26
C ILE A 7 4.07 1.75 24.84
N ALA A 8 3.57 2.44 23.81
CA ALA A 8 3.78 2.08 22.41
C ALA A 8 5.28 2.00 22.03
N ALA A 9 6.08 2.96 22.50
CA ALA A 9 7.53 2.96 22.27
C ALA A 9 8.24 1.79 22.99
N GLN A 10 7.76 1.39 24.17
CA GLN A 10 8.28 0.25 24.92
C GLN A 10 7.93 -1.08 24.24
N ASP A 11 6.70 -1.22 23.75
CA ASP A 11 6.26 -2.43 23.02
C ASP A 11 6.99 -2.59 21.68
N MET A 12 7.25 -1.48 20.97
CA MET A 12 8.09 -1.49 19.76
C MET A 12 9.52 -1.92 20.04
N ARG A 13 10.12 -1.46 21.15
CA ARG A 13 11.46 -1.91 21.56
C ARG A 13 11.49 -3.40 21.90
N LYS A 14 10.44 -3.90 22.57
CA LYS A 14 10.31 -5.32 22.90
C LYS A 14 10.18 -6.17 21.63
N LEU A 15 9.35 -5.76 20.68
CA LEU A 15 9.22 -6.42 19.37
C LEU A 15 10.56 -6.45 18.62
N ALA A 16 11.31 -5.35 18.60
CA ALA A 16 12.61 -5.26 17.92
C ALA A 16 13.69 -6.18 18.54
N GLN A 17 13.49 -6.63 19.78
CA GLN A 17 14.41 -7.52 20.50
C GLN A 17 13.92 -8.98 20.53
N THR A 18 12.69 -9.27 20.08
CA THR A 18 12.15 -10.63 20.01
C THR A 18 12.87 -11.41 18.91
N SER A 19 13.44 -12.57 19.27
CA SER A 19 14.06 -13.53 18.35
C SER A 19 13.20 -14.77 18.10
N ASN A 20 12.04 -14.88 18.77
CA ASN A 20 11.08 -15.97 18.61
C ASN A 20 10.04 -15.64 17.52
N PRO A 21 10.02 -16.35 16.38
CA PRO A 21 9.10 -16.04 15.27
C PRO A 21 7.61 -16.16 15.65
N LEU A 22 7.27 -17.04 16.59
CA LEU A 22 5.87 -17.22 17.01
C LEU A 22 5.35 -15.98 17.75
N GLU A 23 6.20 -15.35 18.57
CA GLU A 23 5.88 -14.10 19.25
C GLU A 23 5.68 -12.94 18.27
N VAL A 24 6.42 -12.92 17.15
CA VAL A 24 6.25 -11.90 16.10
C VAL A 24 4.88 -12.02 15.45
N VAL A 25 4.45 -13.24 15.06
CA VAL A 25 3.16 -13.45 14.37
C VAL A 25 1.97 -13.19 15.28
N GLN A 26 2.12 -13.40 16.59
CA GLN A 26 1.07 -13.15 17.59
C GLN A 26 1.08 -11.71 18.11
N ASN A 27 2.08 -10.89 17.75
CA ASN A 27 2.19 -9.54 18.27
C ASN A 27 1.07 -8.63 17.69
N PRO A 28 0.27 -7.97 18.53
CA PRO A 28 -0.82 -7.09 18.08
C PRO A 28 -0.39 -5.96 17.15
N ILE A 29 0.83 -5.43 17.31
CA ILE A 29 1.41 -4.41 16.43
C ILE A 29 1.63 -5.01 15.04
N VAL A 30 2.30 -6.17 14.96
CA VAL A 30 2.59 -6.85 13.70
C VAL A 30 1.29 -7.20 12.97
N VAL A 31 0.31 -7.72 13.69
CA VAL A 31 -1.01 -8.04 13.14
C VAL A 31 -1.68 -6.78 12.59
N SER A 32 -1.77 -5.71 13.37
CA SER A 32 -2.43 -4.46 12.98
C SER A 32 -1.74 -3.78 11.78
N VAL A 33 -0.41 -3.70 11.77
CA VAL A 33 0.35 -3.20 10.61
C VAL A 33 0.09 -4.08 9.38
N SER A 34 0.12 -5.40 9.54
CA SER A 34 -0.13 -6.33 8.43
C SER A 34 -1.54 -6.18 7.84
N LEU A 35 -2.55 -5.95 8.69
CA LEU A 35 -3.91 -5.66 8.24
C LEU A 35 -3.99 -4.35 7.46
N GLY A 36 -3.29 -3.30 7.90
CA GLY A 36 -3.17 -2.04 7.16
C GLY A 36 -2.53 -2.23 5.78
N VAL A 37 -1.41 -2.97 5.71
CA VAL A 37 -0.73 -3.30 4.45
C VAL A 37 -1.66 -4.09 3.52
N LEU A 38 -2.33 -5.11 4.05
CA LEU A 38 -3.27 -5.93 3.29
C LEU A 38 -4.42 -5.09 2.74
N GLY A 39 -5.02 -4.25 3.58
CA GLY A 39 -6.10 -3.34 3.19
C GLY A 39 -5.68 -2.41 2.06
N ALA A 40 -4.52 -1.76 2.18
CA ALA A 40 -3.97 -0.90 1.13
C ALA A 40 -3.75 -1.66 -0.19
N TYR A 41 -3.22 -2.89 -0.11
CA TYR A 41 -3.01 -3.73 -1.29
C TYR A 41 -4.34 -4.10 -1.97
N LEU A 42 -5.35 -4.51 -1.20
CA LEU A 42 -6.66 -4.90 -1.72
C LEU A 42 -7.39 -3.72 -2.36
N ILE A 43 -7.36 -2.54 -1.73
CA ILE A 43 -7.94 -1.31 -2.27
C ILE A 43 -7.26 -0.95 -3.60
N ARG A 44 -5.93 -0.93 -3.64
CA ARG A 44 -5.17 -0.66 -4.87
C ARG A 44 -5.56 -1.64 -5.97
N LYS A 45 -5.53 -2.95 -5.67
CA LYS A 45 -5.87 -4.00 -6.64
C LYS A 45 -7.28 -3.80 -7.19
N SER A 46 -8.26 -3.56 -6.32
CA SER A 46 -9.64 -3.28 -6.70
C SER A 46 -9.77 -2.04 -7.59
N LEU A 47 -9.08 -0.95 -7.26
CA LEU A 47 -9.09 0.28 -8.07
C LEU A 47 -8.46 0.07 -9.45
N TYR A 48 -7.33 -0.63 -9.53
CA TYR A 48 -6.67 -0.92 -10.80
C TYR A 48 -7.51 -1.81 -11.70
N THR A 49 -8.19 -2.82 -11.14
CA THR A 49 -9.07 -3.70 -11.91
C THR A 49 -10.37 -3.01 -12.32
N SER A 50 -10.95 -2.18 -11.44
CA SER A 50 -12.23 -1.52 -11.70
C SER A 50 -12.12 -0.29 -12.59
N ARG A 51 -10.97 0.39 -12.57
CA ARG A 51 -10.71 1.62 -13.34
C ARG A 51 -9.52 1.47 -14.28
N ARG A 52 -9.57 0.44 -15.12
CA ARG A 52 -8.57 0.19 -16.19
C ARG A 52 -8.47 1.37 -17.17
N ASP A 53 -9.53 2.15 -17.31
CA ASP A 53 -9.54 3.41 -18.06
C ASP A 53 -8.54 4.44 -17.53
N LEU A 54 -8.31 4.46 -16.21
CA LEU A 54 -7.39 5.42 -15.56
C LEU A 54 -6.01 4.83 -15.28
N PHE A 55 -5.94 3.56 -14.87
CA PHE A 55 -4.72 2.93 -14.38
C PHE A 55 -4.08 1.96 -15.38
N GLY A 56 -4.78 1.64 -16.47
CA GLY A 56 -4.31 0.71 -17.49
C GLY A 56 -4.08 -0.72 -17.01
N TRP A 57 -3.84 -1.59 -17.97
CA TRP A 57 -3.38 -2.96 -17.77
C TRP A 57 -1.86 -3.00 -17.90
N ALA A 58 -1.17 -3.40 -16.82
CA ALA A 58 0.27 -3.54 -16.85
C ALA A 58 0.66 -4.79 -17.64
N ALA A 59 1.41 -4.61 -18.73
CA ALA A 59 1.98 -5.71 -19.49
C ALA A 59 3.34 -5.29 -20.07
N LYS A 60 4.17 -6.28 -20.38
CA LYS A 60 5.44 -6.03 -21.06
C LYS A 60 5.18 -5.61 -22.50
N GLY A 61 5.73 -4.47 -22.89
CA GLY A 61 5.74 -4.02 -24.27
C GLY A 61 6.83 -4.69 -25.10
N PRO A 62 6.90 -4.37 -26.40
CA PRO A 62 7.93 -4.90 -27.31
C PRO A 62 9.37 -4.55 -26.89
N ASP A 63 9.55 -3.49 -26.12
CA ASP A 63 10.82 -3.05 -25.54
C ASP A 63 11.21 -3.77 -24.23
N GLY A 64 10.38 -4.72 -23.79
CA GLY A 64 10.57 -5.48 -22.55
C GLY A 64 10.25 -4.72 -21.28
N ARG A 65 9.81 -3.46 -21.37
CA ARG A 65 9.44 -2.62 -20.23
C ARG A 65 7.95 -2.76 -19.93
N ILE A 66 7.55 -2.43 -18.71
CA ILE A 66 6.13 -2.39 -18.34
C ILE A 66 5.49 -1.13 -18.92
N HIS A 67 4.41 -1.33 -19.66
CA HIS A 67 3.54 -0.27 -20.15
C HIS A 67 2.11 -0.51 -19.66
N TYR A 68 1.29 0.53 -19.73
CA TYR A 68 -0.08 0.49 -19.22
C TYR A 68 -1.08 0.62 -20.37
N TYR A 69 -1.59 -0.53 -20.81
CA TYR A 69 -2.44 -0.63 -21.98
C TYR A 69 -3.93 -0.49 -21.66
N GLN A 70 -4.71 -0.10 -22.67
CA GLN A 70 -6.16 -0.21 -22.61
C GLN A 70 -6.58 -1.69 -22.66
N VAL A 71 -7.79 -1.98 -22.21
CA VAL A 71 -8.36 -3.32 -22.34
C VAL A 71 -9.05 -3.42 -23.69
N GLY A 72 -8.62 -4.39 -24.51
CA GLY A 72 -9.19 -4.69 -25.80
C GLY A 72 -10.55 -5.39 -25.72
N PRO A 73 -11.22 -5.59 -26.86
CA PRO A 73 -12.54 -6.24 -26.93
C PRO A 73 -12.54 -7.69 -26.42
N ASP A 74 -11.38 -8.33 -26.40
CA ASP A 74 -11.16 -9.71 -25.93
C ASP A 74 -10.87 -9.80 -24.42
N GLY A 75 -10.92 -8.66 -23.71
CA GLY A 75 -10.65 -8.58 -22.27
C GLY A 75 -9.15 -8.64 -21.92
N LYS A 76 -8.24 -8.52 -22.90
CA LYS A 76 -6.79 -8.54 -22.71
C LYS A 76 -6.18 -7.15 -22.97
N PRO A 77 -4.92 -6.90 -22.57
CA PRO A 77 -4.25 -5.64 -22.91
C PRO A 77 -4.14 -5.47 -24.43
N ASP A 78 -4.67 -4.35 -24.94
CA ASP A 78 -4.44 -3.89 -26.31
C ASP A 78 -3.08 -3.19 -26.37
N THR A 79 -2.05 -3.92 -26.80
CA THR A 79 -0.66 -3.41 -26.87
C THR A 79 -0.46 -2.28 -27.88
N THR A 80 -1.50 -1.92 -28.66
CA THR A 80 -1.46 -0.79 -29.60
C THR A 80 -1.94 0.51 -28.97
N LYS A 81 -2.60 0.46 -27.80
CA LYS A 81 -3.21 1.61 -27.15
C LYS A 81 -2.80 1.70 -25.69
N GLU A 82 -2.00 2.71 -25.38
CA GLU A 82 -1.62 3.03 -24.00
C GLU A 82 -2.56 4.03 -23.35
N VAL A 83 -2.69 3.92 -22.03
CA VAL A 83 -3.34 4.91 -21.18
C VAL A 83 -2.29 5.94 -20.79
N SER A 84 -2.27 7.08 -21.49
CA SER A 84 -1.19 8.08 -21.41
C SER A 84 -0.87 8.58 -19.99
N ASN A 85 -1.87 8.64 -19.11
CA ASN A 85 -1.70 9.13 -17.74
C ASN A 85 -1.64 8.02 -16.69
N ALA A 86 -1.65 6.73 -17.07
CA ALA A 86 -1.75 5.64 -16.11
C ALA A 86 -0.58 5.58 -15.12
N TYR A 87 0.65 5.81 -15.59
CA TYR A 87 1.83 5.87 -14.73
C TYR A 87 1.67 6.93 -13.64
N THR A 88 1.36 8.16 -14.04
CA THR A 88 1.14 9.29 -13.13
C THR A 88 -0.03 9.02 -12.18
N ASN A 89 -1.14 8.49 -12.68
CA ASN A 89 -2.31 8.16 -11.87
C ASN A 89 -1.99 7.11 -10.80
N ARG A 90 -1.18 6.09 -11.14
CA ARG A 90 -0.73 5.08 -10.17
C ARG A 90 0.16 5.69 -9.10
N ILE A 91 1.09 6.57 -9.47
CA ILE A 91 1.92 7.32 -8.52
C ILE A 91 1.06 8.14 -7.58
N LEU A 92 0.13 8.93 -8.13
CA LEU A 92 -0.76 9.79 -7.34
C LEU A 92 -1.66 8.98 -6.40
N LEU A 93 -2.18 7.84 -6.86
CA LEU A 93 -2.98 6.96 -6.01
C LEU A 93 -2.16 6.44 -4.82
N ASN A 94 -0.94 5.95 -5.08
CA ASN A 94 -0.09 5.41 -4.02
C ASN A 94 0.38 6.51 -3.07
N LEU A 95 0.74 7.70 -3.56
CA LEU A 95 1.01 8.88 -2.73
C LEU A 95 -0.20 9.28 -1.87
N GLY A 96 -1.40 9.28 -2.46
CA GLY A 96 -2.63 9.51 -1.73
C GLY A 96 -2.83 8.49 -0.61
N GLY A 97 -2.55 7.21 -0.86
CA GLY A 97 -2.56 6.16 0.15
C GLY A 97 -1.55 6.40 1.29
N VAL A 98 -0.35 6.88 0.98
CA VAL A 98 0.64 7.27 1.99
C VAL A 98 0.12 8.40 2.88
N ILE A 99 -0.44 9.45 2.27
CA ILE A 99 -1.01 10.59 3.01
C ILE A 99 -2.17 10.12 3.89
N LEU A 100 -3.12 9.35 3.33
CA LEU A 100 -4.26 8.83 4.08
C LEU A 100 -3.82 7.93 5.26
N GLY A 101 -2.88 7.01 5.02
CA GLY A 101 -2.31 6.19 6.09
C GLY A 101 -1.63 7.04 7.17
N SER A 102 -0.89 8.07 6.77
CA SER A 102 -0.22 8.98 7.69
C SER A 102 -1.20 9.82 8.52
N LEU A 103 -2.33 10.20 7.94
CA LEU A 103 -3.41 10.91 8.66
C LEU A 103 -4.14 10.02 9.67
N LEU A 104 -4.13 8.70 9.46
CA LEU A 104 -4.65 7.75 10.44
C LEU A 104 -3.72 7.59 11.64
N ILE A 105 -2.43 7.90 11.51
CA ILE A 105 -1.46 7.86 12.61
C ILE A 105 -1.62 9.12 13.49
N ASN A 106 -1.73 8.92 14.79
CA ASN A 106 -1.88 9.99 15.79
C ASN A 106 -3.10 10.87 15.50
N ASN A 107 -4.16 10.26 14.98
CA ASN A 107 -5.40 10.96 14.73
C ASN A 107 -6.14 11.20 16.06
N LYS A 108 -6.85 12.32 16.19
CA LYS A 108 -7.71 12.58 17.37
C LYS A 108 -9.08 11.89 17.29
N LEU A 109 -9.28 11.02 16.30
CA LEU A 109 -10.57 10.37 16.02
C LEU A 109 -10.78 9.13 16.89
N THR A 110 -9.70 8.54 17.43
CA THR A 110 -9.75 7.37 18.31
C THR A 110 -8.62 7.39 19.33
N GLU A 111 -8.86 6.81 20.50
CA GLU A 111 -7.85 6.60 21.54
C GLU A 111 -7.16 5.22 21.41
N ASP A 112 -7.58 4.41 20.43
CA ASP A 112 -7.04 3.07 20.22
C ASP A 112 -5.68 3.11 19.47
N PRO A 113 -4.57 2.73 20.12
CA PRO A 113 -3.24 2.71 19.49
C PRO A 113 -3.14 1.69 18.35
N MET A 114 -4.05 0.71 18.24
CA MET A 114 -4.07 -0.21 17.09
C MET A 114 -4.40 0.51 15.78
N VAL A 115 -5.18 1.59 15.83
CA VAL A 115 -5.51 2.36 14.63
C VAL A 115 -4.28 3.09 14.08
N ASP A 116 -3.38 3.54 14.95
CA ASP A 116 -2.10 4.11 14.53
C ASP A 116 -1.26 3.07 13.78
N TYR A 117 -1.24 1.82 14.26
CA TYR A 117 -0.52 0.73 13.61
C TYR A 117 -1.16 0.30 12.29
N ILE A 118 -2.49 0.32 12.19
CA ILE A 118 -3.19 0.11 10.92
C ILE A 118 -2.84 1.24 9.95
N GLY A 119 -2.87 2.51 10.40
CA GLY A 119 -2.49 3.67 9.60
C GLY A 119 -1.05 3.58 9.09
N LEU A 120 -0.13 3.17 9.96
CA LEU A 120 1.25 2.88 9.59
C LEU A 120 1.34 1.77 8.53
N GLY A 121 0.57 0.70 8.68
CA GLY A 121 0.48 -0.37 7.69
C GLY A 121 -0.04 0.11 6.33
N VAL A 122 -1.09 0.93 6.32
CA VAL A 122 -1.64 1.54 5.10
C VAL A 122 -0.57 2.41 4.43
N ALA A 123 0.08 3.30 5.19
CA ALA A 123 1.12 4.18 4.68
C ALA A 123 2.31 3.40 4.10
N ALA A 124 2.81 2.40 4.84
CA ALA A 124 3.91 1.57 4.41
C ALA A 124 3.57 0.74 3.16
N GLY A 125 2.37 0.13 3.12
CA GLY A 125 1.91 -0.64 1.98
C GLY A 125 1.74 0.23 0.73
N SER A 126 1.16 1.42 0.86
CA SER A 126 1.03 2.37 -0.25
C SER A 126 2.40 2.90 -0.71
N PHE A 127 3.34 3.15 0.21
CA PHE A 127 4.68 3.57 -0.14
C PHE A 127 5.46 2.48 -0.87
N ALA A 128 5.35 1.22 -0.45
CA ALA A 128 5.96 0.10 -1.16
C ALA A 128 5.44 0.01 -2.61
N ASN A 129 4.13 0.18 -2.82
CA ASN A 129 3.54 0.21 -4.16
C ASN A 129 3.98 1.44 -4.99
N LEU A 130 4.24 2.58 -4.34
CA LEU A 130 4.83 3.74 -5.00
C LEU A 130 6.25 3.44 -5.51
N ILE A 131 7.09 2.84 -4.66
CA ILE A 131 8.45 2.43 -5.04
C ILE A 131 8.41 1.43 -6.19
N MET A 132 7.52 0.43 -6.11
CA MET A 132 7.29 -0.52 -7.20
C MET A 132 6.92 0.18 -8.51
N ALA A 133 6.00 1.14 -8.48
CA ALA A 133 5.63 1.92 -9.67
C ALA A 133 6.81 2.72 -10.23
N ILE A 134 7.58 3.41 -9.39
CA ILE A 134 8.77 4.18 -9.82
C ILE A 134 9.83 3.29 -10.46
N LEU A 135 10.02 2.09 -9.91
CA LEU A 135 11.00 1.12 -10.39
C LEU A 135 10.46 0.21 -11.52
N ASN A 136 9.22 0.42 -11.99
CA ASN A 136 8.54 -0.42 -12.98
C ASN A 136 8.51 -1.91 -12.61
N ILE A 137 8.30 -2.20 -11.33
CA ILE A 137 8.08 -3.54 -10.78
C ILE A 137 6.56 -3.71 -10.63
N ASP A 138 5.94 -4.57 -11.43
CA ASP A 138 4.49 -4.86 -11.37
C ASP A 138 4.23 -6.36 -11.24
#